data_AF-A0A7S2X1V1-F1
#
_entry.id   AF-A0A7S2X1V1-F1
#
_cell.length_a   1.000
_cell.length_b   1.000
_cell.length_c   1.000
_cell.angle_alpha   90.00
_cell.angle_beta   90.00
_cell.angle_gamma   90.00
#
_symmetry.space_group_name_H-M   'P 1'
#
loop_
_entity.id
_entity.type
_entity.pdbx_description
1 polymer ?
#
loop_
_entity_poly.entity_id
_entity_poly.type
_entity_poly.pdbx_seq_one_letter_code
_entity_poly.pdbx_strand_id
1 'polypeptide(L)'
;GTIIYEAVCCFLDGVCRAHVKLPESVVSRIDHCISFSLKHLSTLVQDYAVTAFKSLCSAYYASIPIETQIEVTATKYMGLIGKERNSLLCQGYILALGSCPANILWPCAKDVLDCLKTKAVPCGEDDGAEVEARVAAVKGITFMCRTLSDSAETEEQRKSLTGLLYDKMIPCLLETINDYTIDNRGDIGSWVRHESMEAIEVSLSALGSVAGEDDRSPSTSGKRSIETTALGALIKQSLEKIDRIRHAAYLHTRKILSIKSMAKNVECWTELQEIYEPDADHAGSGNLFEHLLEILRLEPYRNCAIQGLALSAGGLGDSVSQTAVGAMVKSVNEGGDSMLLTVAWELQAILARNAGVSRVVIPVMRTIDFLFSKAGLIDSGDVKLFEALLAEAWGSTRGCRDIVLLQVALSLIANLTYAKDPVFTASFYKLIASLVNRYPKIRRCAAEHLYMRIISFEEEEEEKFDVDRATELVTEVSWDTGAAAAIKTARLDLFACFGMEPPKKIETSKVQVEKKDNAMTSYASLVANAGY
;
A
#
# COMPACT_ATOMS: atom_id res chain seq x y z
N GLY A 1 -18.74 6.55 34.16
CA GLY A 1 -17.42 7.22 34.09
C GLY A 1 -17.37 8.14 32.90
N THR A 2 -17.30 7.59 31.70
CA THR A 2 -17.14 8.30 30.41
C THR A 2 -18.10 9.48 30.22
N ILE A 3 -19.41 9.28 30.47
CA ILE A 3 -20.44 10.33 30.36
C ILE A 3 -20.13 11.56 31.23
N ILE A 4 -19.50 11.39 32.40
CA ILE A 4 -19.11 12.52 33.26
C ILE A 4 -18.00 13.33 32.60
N TYR A 5 -16.99 12.67 32.01
CA TYR A 5 -15.93 13.35 31.29
C TYR A 5 -16.46 14.10 30.07
N GLU A 6 -17.36 13.48 29.30
CA GLU A 6 -18.04 14.12 28.17
C GLU A 6 -18.80 15.38 28.64
N ALA A 7 -19.64 15.26 29.67
CA ALA A 7 -20.38 16.38 30.22
C ALA A 7 -19.48 17.50 30.76
N VAL A 8 -18.38 17.14 31.44
CA VAL A 8 -17.39 18.11 31.94
C VAL A 8 -16.70 18.83 30.79
N CYS A 9 -16.23 18.12 29.76
CA CYS A 9 -15.60 18.75 28.59
C CYS A 9 -16.58 19.68 27.87
N CYS A 10 -17.83 19.28 27.66
CA CYS A 10 -18.87 20.11 27.07
C CYS A 10 -19.17 21.37 27.92
N PHE A 11 -19.23 21.21 29.25
CA PHE A 11 -19.44 22.34 30.15
C PHE A 11 -18.26 23.33 30.08
N LEU A 12 -17.02 22.82 30.11
CA LEU A 12 -15.82 23.64 30.02
C LEU A 12 -15.71 24.36 28.67
N ASP A 13 -16.05 23.68 27.56
CA ASP A 13 -16.19 24.30 26.25
C ASP A 13 -17.17 25.49 26.28
N GLY A 14 -18.37 25.29 26.84
CA GLY A 14 -19.37 26.34 27.00
C GLY A 14 -18.88 27.53 27.85
N VAL A 15 -18.20 27.26 28.97
CA VAL A 15 -17.62 28.31 29.83
C VAL A 15 -16.57 29.13 29.06
N CYS A 16 -15.70 28.46 28.30
CA CYS A 16 -14.68 29.13 27.51
C CYS A 16 -15.29 29.97 26.39
N ARG A 17 -16.25 29.44 25.64
CA ARG A 17 -16.97 30.17 24.57
C ARG A 17 -17.75 31.37 25.09
N ALA A 18 -18.25 31.31 26.32
CA ALA A 18 -18.91 32.44 26.96
C ALA A 18 -17.94 33.54 27.43
N HIS A 19 -16.62 33.35 27.29
CA HIS A 19 -15.58 34.28 27.73
C HIS A 19 -15.78 34.75 29.19
N VAL A 20 -16.18 33.81 30.06
CA VAL A 20 -16.40 34.11 31.49
C VAL A 20 -15.09 34.59 32.11
N LYS A 21 -15.11 35.74 32.79
CA LYS A 21 -13.91 36.24 33.49
C LYS A 21 -13.61 35.34 34.70
N LEU A 22 -12.50 34.61 34.63
CA LEU A 22 -12.06 33.67 35.66
C LEU A 22 -10.67 34.04 36.16
N PRO A 23 -10.37 33.84 37.46
CA PRO A 23 -9.00 33.93 37.96
C PRO A 23 -8.06 32.94 37.28
N GLU A 24 -6.78 33.28 37.14
CA GLU A 24 -5.76 32.42 36.52
C GLU A 24 -5.68 31.03 37.16
N SER A 25 -5.86 30.94 38.48
CA SER A 25 -5.89 29.66 39.20
C SER A 25 -7.04 28.75 38.77
N VAL A 26 -8.19 29.32 38.35
CA VAL A 26 -9.32 28.56 37.83
C VAL A 26 -9.07 28.15 36.39
N VAL A 27 -8.51 29.03 35.56
CA VAL A 27 -8.11 28.71 34.18
C VAL A 27 -7.09 27.56 34.16
N SER A 28 -6.11 27.58 35.07
CA SER A 28 -5.15 26.48 35.22
C SER A 28 -5.81 25.14 35.60
N ARG A 29 -6.86 25.17 36.44
CA ARG A 29 -7.64 23.95 36.75
C ARG A 29 -8.46 23.49 35.54
N ILE A 30 -9.00 24.39 34.74
CA ILE A 30 -9.68 24.06 33.48
C ILE A 30 -8.70 23.39 32.52
N ASP A 31 -7.52 23.97 32.30
CA ASP A 31 -6.45 23.38 31.48
C ASP A 31 -6.07 21.99 31.97
N HIS A 32 -5.91 21.81 33.29
CA HIS A 32 -5.60 20.51 33.88
C HIS A 32 -6.71 19.48 33.62
N CYS A 33 -7.98 19.84 33.83
CA CYS A 33 -9.12 18.96 33.56
C CYS A 33 -9.18 18.54 32.08
N ILE A 34 -9.00 19.49 31.16
CA ILE A 34 -8.98 19.23 29.72
C ILE A 34 -7.80 18.31 29.37
N SER A 35 -6.60 18.64 29.86
CA SER A 35 -5.38 17.84 29.63
C SER A 35 -5.51 16.41 30.15
N PHE A 36 -6.21 16.22 31.26
CA PHE A 36 -6.49 14.91 31.83
C PHE A 36 -7.51 14.13 30.97
N SER A 37 -8.54 14.80 30.46
CA SER A 37 -9.51 14.20 29.53
C SER A 37 -8.91 13.85 28.16
N LEU A 38 -7.90 14.59 27.69
CA LEU A 38 -7.16 14.25 26.45
C LEU A 38 -6.42 12.91 26.57
N LYS A 39 -6.08 12.48 27.78
CA LYS A 39 -5.45 11.18 28.05
C LYS A 39 -6.48 10.07 28.27
N HIS A 40 -7.76 10.29 28.01
CA HIS A 40 -8.78 9.27 28.27
C HIS A 40 -8.73 8.15 27.22
N LEU A 41 -9.02 6.89 27.59
CA LEU A 41 -9.04 5.75 26.64
C LEU A 41 -10.18 5.79 25.61
N SER A 42 -11.14 6.71 25.77
CA SER A 42 -12.30 6.82 24.89
C SER A 42 -12.06 7.96 23.91
N THR A 43 -12.08 7.64 22.62
CA THR A 43 -11.92 8.61 21.52
C THR A 43 -12.98 9.72 21.60
N LEU A 44 -14.22 9.38 21.96
CA LEU A 44 -15.28 10.37 22.14
C LEU A 44 -14.95 11.42 23.22
N VAL A 45 -14.41 10.98 24.36
CA VAL A 45 -13.96 11.92 25.42
C VAL A 45 -12.81 12.78 24.93
N GLN A 46 -11.87 12.19 24.18
CA GLN A 46 -10.76 12.93 23.60
C GLN A 46 -11.26 14.01 22.63
N ASP A 47 -12.23 13.70 21.76
CA ASP A 47 -12.81 14.65 20.80
C ASP A 47 -13.48 15.84 21.51
N TYR A 48 -14.26 15.59 22.57
CA TYR A 48 -14.84 16.65 23.40
C TYR A 48 -13.76 17.47 24.11
N ALA A 49 -12.70 16.82 24.60
CA ALA A 49 -11.58 17.50 25.24
C ALA A 49 -10.79 18.37 24.25
N VAL A 50 -10.57 17.92 23.01
CA VAL A 50 -9.94 18.71 21.93
C VAL A 50 -10.80 19.92 21.59
N THR A 51 -12.13 19.77 21.57
CA THR A 51 -13.05 20.88 21.35
C THR A 51 -12.94 21.91 22.48
N ALA A 52 -13.02 21.47 23.73
CA ALA A 52 -12.85 22.34 24.89
C ALA A 52 -11.46 23.01 24.92
N PHE A 53 -10.41 22.30 24.50
CA PHE A 53 -9.06 22.82 24.36
C PHE A 53 -8.99 23.98 23.37
N LYS A 54 -9.60 23.86 22.18
CA LYS A 54 -9.67 24.95 21.20
C LYS A 54 -10.31 26.20 21.81
N SER A 55 -11.42 26.03 22.52
CA SER A 55 -12.11 27.13 23.17
C SER A 55 -11.33 27.74 24.34
N LEU A 56 -10.62 26.92 25.13
CA LEU A 56 -9.69 27.40 26.17
C LEU A 56 -8.61 28.31 25.56
N CYS A 57 -7.98 27.87 24.47
CA CYS A 57 -6.93 28.65 23.81
C CYS A 57 -7.46 30.01 23.32
N SER A 58 -8.59 30.03 22.62
CA SER A 58 -9.17 31.26 22.10
C SER A 58 -9.68 32.21 23.19
N ALA A 59 -10.19 31.67 24.31
CA ALA A 59 -10.80 32.48 25.36
C ALA A 59 -9.81 33.04 26.38
N TYR A 60 -8.79 32.25 26.75
CA TYR A 60 -7.93 32.55 27.88
C TYR A 60 -6.44 32.64 27.54
N TYR A 61 -5.97 31.93 26.49
CA TYR A 61 -4.57 32.05 26.06
C TYR A 61 -4.36 33.17 25.04
N ALA A 62 -5.40 33.61 24.32
CA ALA A 62 -5.25 34.69 23.34
C ALA A 62 -4.68 36.01 23.93
N SER A 63 -4.83 36.26 25.23
CA SER A 63 -4.39 37.50 25.90
C SER A 63 -3.03 37.41 26.59
N ILE A 64 -2.40 36.24 26.67
CA ILE A 64 -1.07 36.06 27.30
C ILE A 64 0.06 36.15 26.25
N PRO A 65 1.32 36.39 26.64
CA PRO A 65 2.45 36.46 25.72
C PRO A 65 2.58 35.20 24.86
N ILE A 66 2.95 35.37 23.58
CA ILE A 66 2.96 34.28 22.59
C ILE A 66 3.91 33.14 22.99
N GLU A 67 5.05 33.47 23.60
CA GLU A 67 6.03 32.49 24.10
C GLU A 67 5.38 31.58 25.15
N THR A 68 4.60 32.17 26.06
CA THR A 68 3.87 31.42 27.09
C THR A 68 2.75 30.60 26.47
N GLN A 69 2.03 31.12 25.45
CA GLN A 69 1.02 30.33 24.73
C GLN A 69 1.65 29.07 24.12
N ILE A 70 2.78 29.21 23.42
CA ILE A 70 3.51 28.10 22.80
C ILE A 70 4.02 27.11 23.86
N GLU A 71 4.49 27.60 25.00
CA GLU A 71 4.96 26.75 26.10
C GLU A 71 3.83 25.87 26.68
N VAL A 72 2.70 26.48 27.03
CA VAL A 72 1.57 25.77 27.68
C VAL A 72 0.73 24.94 26.70
N THR A 73 0.95 25.09 25.39
CA THR A 73 0.27 24.33 24.34
C THR A 73 1.26 23.45 23.56
N ALA A 74 1.82 23.96 22.45
CA ALA A 74 2.61 23.19 21.50
C ALA A 74 3.79 22.48 22.17
N THR A 75 4.59 23.18 22.97
CA THR A 75 5.76 22.62 23.65
C THR A 75 5.36 21.53 24.66
N LYS A 76 4.35 21.82 25.49
CA LYS A 76 3.76 20.85 26.44
C LYS A 76 3.31 19.58 25.71
N TYR A 77 2.50 19.69 24.66
CA TYR A 77 1.96 18.50 23.97
C TYR A 77 3.00 17.74 23.17
N MET A 78 3.94 18.41 22.49
CA MET A 78 5.09 17.73 21.86
C MET A 78 5.90 16.93 22.88
N GLY A 79 6.15 17.50 24.07
CA GLY A 79 6.83 16.81 25.16
C GLY A 79 6.04 15.62 25.73
N LEU A 80 4.71 15.71 25.79
CA LEU A 80 3.85 14.61 26.22
C LEU A 80 3.79 13.48 25.18
N ILE A 81 3.68 13.81 23.90
CA ILE A 81 3.69 12.85 22.78
C ILE A 81 5.01 12.07 22.72
N GLY A 82 6.14 12.74 22.99
CA GLY A 82 7.46 12.10 23.05
C GLY A 82 7.66 11.16 24.25
N LYS A 83 6.92 11.36 25.35
CA LYS A 83 7.04 10.56 26.58
C LYS A 83 6.01 9.43 26.66
N GLU A 84 4.83 9.63 26.09
CA GLU A 84 3.73 8.68 26.18
C GLU A 84 4.00 7.46 25.30
N ARG A 85 4.08 6.29 25.95
CA ARG A 85 4.32 5.01 25.28
C ARG A 85 3.02 4.36 24.83
N ASN A 86 1.90 4.69 25.47
CA ASN A 86 0.61 4.15 25.08
C ASN A 86 0.01 4.98 23.94
N SER A 87 -0.05 4.37 22.77
CA SER A 87 -0.57 4.98 21.54
C SER A 87 -1.99 5.53 21.70
N LEU A 88 -2.88 4.79 22.39
CA LEU A 88 -4.27 5.21 22.62
C LEU A 88 -4.38 6.47 23.47
N LEU A 89 -3.50 6.62 24.47
CA LEU A 89 -3.47 7.78 25.34
C LEU A 89 -2.81 9.01 24.66
N CYS A 90 -2.01 8.75 23.62
CA CYS A 90 -1.31 9.78 22.87
C CYS A 90 -2.23 10.51 21.87
N GLN A 91 -3.31 9.86 21.40
CA GLN A 91 -4.23 10.39 20.38
C GLN A 91 -4.78 11.78 20.73
N GLY A 92 -5.32 11.97 21.94
CA GLY A 92 -5.87 13.27 22.34
C GLY A 92 -4.82 14.39 22.33
N TYR A 93 -3.59 14.09 22.77
CA TYR A 93 -2.49 15.07 22.71
C TYR A 93 -2.09 15.41 21.27
N ILE A 94 -2.05 14.42 20.38
CA ILE A 94 -1.77 14.61 18.95
C ILE A 94 -2.84 15.50 18.31
N LEU A 95 -4.12 15.20 18.56
CA LEU A 95 -5.25 15.96 18.02
C LEU A 95 -5.30 17.39 18.58
N ALA A 96 -4.99 17.56 19.87
CA ALA A 96 -4.88 18.89 20.50
C ALA A 96 -3.74 19.71 19.89
N LEU A 97 -2.55 19.11 19.70
CA LEU A 97 -1.40 19.76 19.08
C LEU A 97 -1.71 20.25 17.65
N GLY A 98 -2.34 19.41 16.81
CA GLY A 98 -2.76 19.81 15.47
C GLY A 98 -3.92 20.82 15.44
N SER A 99 -4.62 20.98 16.57
CA SER A 99 -5.77 21.88 16.74
C SER A 99 -5.41 23.24 17.36
N CYS A 100 -4.13 23.52 17.60
CA CYS A 100 -3.69 24.80 18.14
C CYS A 100 -4.13 25.97 17.23
N PRO A 101 -4.51 27.14 17.79
CA PRO A 101 -4.81 28.33 16.99
C PRO A 101 -3.65 28.81 16.13
N ALA A 102 -3.97 29.55 15.06
CA ALA A 102 -3.01 30.03 14.06
C ALA A 102 -1.84 30.81 14.66
N ASN A 103 -2.10 31.72 15.61
CA ASN A 103 -1.06 32.53 16.25
C ASN A 103 -0.02 31.67 16.99
N ILE A 104 -0.43 30.51 17.52
CA ILE A 104 0.45 29.53 18.16
C ILE A 104 1.17 28.68 17.10
N LEU A 105 0.47 28.28 16.03
CA LEU A 105 1.04 27.41 15.01
C LEU A 105 2.10 28.11 14.16
N TRP A 106 1.89 29.36 13.72
CA TRP A 106 2.81 30.05 12.80
C TRP A 106 4.27 30.04 13.27
N PRO A 107 4.60 30.38 14.54
CA PRO A 107 5.98 30.39 15.02
C PRO A 107 6.66 29.03 15.09
N CYS A 108 5.90 27.93 15.25
CA CYS A 108 6.44 26.58 15.47
C CYS A 108 5.88 25.52 14.50
N ALA A 109 5.33 25.93 13.35
CA ALA A 109 4.62 25.03 12.43
C ALA A 109 5.48 23.85 11.96
N LYS A 110 6.78 24.10 11.74
CA LYS A 110 7.75 23.07 11.32
C LYS A 110 7.94 22.02 12.43
N ASP A 111 8.15 22.46 13.66
CA ASP A 111 8.37 21.57 14.81
C ASP A 111 7.11 20.74 15.12
N VAL A 112 5.94 21.37 15.05
CA VAL A 112 4.65 20.69 15.18
C VAL A 112 4.50 19.61 14.10
N LEU A 113 4.74 19.96 12.83
CA LEU A 113 4.65 19.00 11.73
C LEU A 113 5.64 17.84 11.88
N ASP A 114 6.88 18.14 12.27
CA ASP A 114 7.89 17.10 12.48
C ASP A 114 7.49 16.17 13.63
N CYS A 115 6.95 16.71 14.73
CA CYS A 115 6.39 15.90 15.81
C CYS A 115 5.24 15.02 15.33
N LEU A 116 4.27 15.57 14.59
CA LEU A 116 3.15 14.79 14.03
C LEU A 116 3.64 13.73 13.04
N LYS A 117 4.61 14.04 12.18
CA LYS A 117 5.20 13.11 11.22
C LYS A 117 5.81 11.89 11.92
N THR A 118 6.49 12.06 13.06
CA THR A 118 7.07 10.95 13.82
C THR A 118 6.02 9.94 14.31
N LYS A 119 4.77 10.36 14.42
CA LYS A 119 3.64 9.49 14.77
C LYS A 119 2.81 9.06 13.57
N ALA A 120 2.84 9.78 12.46
CA ALA A 120 2.03 9.46 11.27
C ALA A 120 2.65 8.34 10.41
N VAL A 121 3.98 8.31 10.28
CA VAL A 121 4.68 7.38 9.38
C VAL A 121 5.23 6.19 10.16
N PRO A 122 4.96 4.93 9.75
CA PRO A 122 5.52 3.75 10.39
C PRO A 122 7.05 3.75 10.35
N CYS A 123 7.69 3.56 11.51
CA CYS A 123 9.15 3.51 11.61
C CYS A 123 9.64 2.05 11.75
N GLY A 124 9.65 1.30 10.64
CA GLY A 124 10.28 -0.03 10.55
C GLY A 124 9.52 -1.21 11.18
N GLU A 125 10.19 -2.36 11.29
CA GLU A 125 9.60 -3.65 11.74
C GLU A 125 9.22 -3.70 13.23
N ASP A 126 9.67 -2.73 14.03
CA ASP A 126 9.43 -2.61 15.47
C ASP A 126 8.63 -1.32 15.78
N ASP A 127 7.64 -1.01 14.94
CA ASP A 127 6.78 0.16 15.10
C ASP A 127 5.98 0.07 16.41
N GLY A 128 6.39 0.87 17.39
CA GLY A 128 5.67 1.02 18.66
C GLY A 128 4.43 1.91 18.57
N ALA A 129 4.18 2.60 17.45
CA ALA A 129 2.98 3.39 17.26
C ALA A 129 1.84 2.52 16.73
N GLU A 130 0.76 2.42 17.49
CA GLU A 130 -0.46 1.77 17.01
C GLU A 130 -1.12 2.61 15.92
N VAL A 131 -1.84 1.94 15.03
CA VAL A 131 -2.53 2.55 13.88
C VAL A 131 -3.43 3.72 14.25
N GLU A 132 -4.05 3.69 15.43
CA GLU A 132 -4.93 4.74 15.89
C GLU A 132 -4.18 6.06 16.19
N ALA A 133 -2.92 6.00 16.66
CA ALA A 133 -2.10 7.22 16.77
C ALA A 133 -1.66 7.74 15.40
N ARG A 134 -1.41 6.85 14.43
CA ARG A 134 -1.10 7.27 13.05
C ARG A 134 -2.29 7.99 12.42
N VAL A 135 -3.49 7.45 12.57
CA VAL A 135 -4.77 8.09 12.19
C VAL A 135 -4.91 9.46 12.86
N ALA A 136 -4.71 9.55 14.18
CA ALA A 136 -4.78 10.81 14.91
C ALA A 136 -3.73 11.83 14.41
N ALA A 137 -2.53 11.38 14.05
CA ALA A 137 -1.46 12.24 13.55
C ALA A 137 -1.78 12.81 12.17
N VAL A 138 -2.30 11.99 11.25
CA VAL A 138 -2.78 12.47 9.95
C VAL A 138 -3.92 13.47 10.12
N LYS A 139 -4.90 13.21 11.01
CA LYS A 139 -5.94 14.19 11.35
C LYS A 139 -5.38 15.49 11.92
N GLY A 140 -4.39 15.40 12.80
CA GLY A 140 -3.68 16.56 13.34
C GLY A 140 -3.01 17.40 12.26
N ILE A 141 -2.37 16.75 11.28
CA ILE A 141 -1.79 17.42 10.11
C ILE A 141 -2.88 18.14 9.30
N THR A 142 -4.03 17.48 9.07
CA THR A 142 -5.17 18.09 8.38
C THR A 142 -5.71 19.32 9.12
N PHE A 143 -5.86 19.26 10.44
CA PHE A 143 -6.32 20.39 11.27
C PHE A 143 -5.34 21.57 11.23
N MET A 144 -4.05 21.27 11.33
CA MET A 144 -3.01 22.28 11.22
C MET A 144 -3.03 22.93 9.83
N CYS A 145 -3.17 22.14 8.77
CA CYS A 145 -3.26 22.63 7.39
C CYS A 145 -4.42 23.62 7.21
N ARG A 146 -5.64 23.25 7.66
CA ARG A 146 -6.83 24.13 7.61
C ARG A 146 -6.61 25.42 8.38
N THR A 147 -6.10 25.31 9.60
CA THR A 147 -5.89 26.49 10.46
C THR A 147 -4.88 27.47 9.86
N LEU A 148 -3.79 26.95 9.28
CA LEU A 148 -2.79 27.78 8.61
C LEU A 148 -3.30 28.35 7.29
N SER A 149 -4.03 27.57 6.47
CA SER A 149 -4.59 28.06 5.21
C SER A 149 -5.61 29.16 5.41
N ASP A 150 -6.51 28.99 6.38
CA ASP A 150 -7.59 29.93 6.64
C ASP A 150 -7.08 31.25 7.25
N SER A 151 -5.90 31.24 7.87
CA SER A 151 -5.28 32.40 8.52
C SER A 151 -4.13 33.05 7.74
N ALA A 152 -3.82 32.55 6.54
CA ALA A 152 -2.72 33.05 5.72
C ALA A 152 -3.10 34.37 5.00
N GLU A 153 -3.10 35.48 5.74
CA GLU A 153 -3.48 36.80 5.23
C GLU A 153 -2.32 37.51 4.51
N THR A 154 -1.11 37.39 5.04
CA THR A 154 0.08 38.07 4.51
C THR A 154 0.80 37.25 3.44
N GLU A 155 1.54 37.92 2.56
CA GLU A 155 2.34 37.25 1.52
C GLU A 155 3.46 36.37 2.11
N GLU A 156 4.04 36.79 3.24
CA GLU A 156 5.04 36.01 3.95
C GLU A 156 4.45 34.71 4.51
N GLN A 157 3.26 34.77 5.13
CA GLN A 157 2.54 33.59 5.60
C GLN A 157 2.17 32.65 4.45
N ARG A 158 1.67 33.19 3.33
CA ARG A 158 1.37 32.39 2.13
C ARG A 158 2.61 31.66 1.62
N LYS A 159 3.75 32.35 1.47
CA LYS A 159 5.02 31.74 1.05
C LYS A 159 5.51 30.68 2.04
N SER A 160 5.45 30.97 3.34
CA SER A 160 5.84 30.02 4.39
C SER A 160 4.98 28.76 4.36
N LEU A 161 3.65 28.91 4.19
CA LEU A 161 2.73 27.78 4.07
C LEU A 161 2.97 26.98 2.79
N THR A 162 3.15 27.64 1.64
CA THR A 162 3.51 26.99 0.38
C THR A 162 4.77 26.13 0.55
N GLY A 163 5.83 26.68 1.14
CA GLY A 163 7.06 25.92 1.44
C GLY A 163 6.80 24.73 2.37
N LEU A 164 6.02 24.92 3.44
CA LEU A 164 5.67 23.84 4.37
C LEU A 164 4.89 22.70 3.67
N LEU A 165 3.98 23.05 2.76
CA LEU A 165 3.16 22.11 2.00
C LEU A 165 4.01 21.26 1.05
N TYR A 166 4.85 21.89 0.23
CA TYR A 166 5.72 21.20 -0.73
C TYR A 166 6.84 20.40 -0.05
N ASP A 167 7.53 20.99 0.94
CA ASP A 167 8.76 20.42 1.48
C ASP A 167 8.50 19.32 2.51
N LYS A 168 7.38 19.38 3.23
CA LYS A 168 7.13 18.52 4.39
C LYS A 168 5.77 17.85 4.40
N MET A 169 4.68 18.61 4.25
CA MET A 169 3.34 18.10 4.52
C MET A 169 2.90 17.08 3.46
N ILE A 170 2.88 17.45 2.18
CA ILE A 170 2.45 16.54 1.11
C ILE A 170 3.39 15.33 1.01
N PRO A 171 4.73 15.45 1.08
CA PRO A 171 5.62 14.29 1.13
C PRO A 171 5.29 13.33 2.27
N CYS A 172 5.05 13.84 3.48
CA CYS A 172 4.60 13.02 4.61
C CYS A 172 3.30 12.29 4.29
N LEU A 173 2.32 12.97 3.69
CA LEU A 173 1.02 12.37 3.36
C LEU A 173 1.15 11.28 2.29
N LEU A 174 2.02 11.46 1.30
CA LEU A 174 2.35 10.44 0.29
C LEU A 174 3.02 9.20 0.90
N GLU A 175 3.74 9.34 2.01
CA GLU A 175 4.22 8.18 2.78
C GLU A 175 3.03 7.49 3.49
N THR A 176 2.18 8.25 4.18
CA THR A 176 1.06 7.69 4.97
C THR A 176 -0.04 7.01 4.14
N ILE A 177 -0.32 7.47 2.93
CA ILE A 177 -1.29 6.83 2.02
C ILE A 177 -0.83 5.45 1.53
N ASN A 178 0.43 5.07 1.80
CA ASN A 178 0.98 3.75 1.53
C ASN A 178 1.06 2.86 2.80
N ASP A 179 0.31 3.17 3.86
CA ASP A 179 0.20 2.29 5.04
C ASP A 179 -0.67 1.07 4.71
N TYR A 180 -0.04 -0.11 4.56
CA TYR A 180 -0.70 -1.40 4.36
C TYR A 180 -0.52 -2.34 5.56
N THR A 181 -0.48 -1.77 6.76
CA THR A 181 -0.35 -2.56 8.00
C THR A 181 -1.56 -3.47 8.17
N ILE A 182 -1.30 -4.73 8.53
CA ILE A 182 -2.32 -5.76 8.77
C ILE A 182 -2.14 -6.28 10.19
N ASP A 183 -3.23 -6.39 10.93
CA ASP A 183 -3.28 -7.10 12.21
C ASP A 183 -4.41 -8.16 12.20
N ASN A 184 -4.76 -8.67 13.38
CA ASN A 184 -5.85 -9.64 13.55
C ASN A 184 -7.26 -9.09 13.19
N ARG A 185 -7.40 -7.77 13.01
CA ARG A 185 -8.62 -7.08 12.55
C ARG A 185 -8.64 -6.90 11.02
N GLY A 186 -7.57 -7.27 10.32
CA GLY A 186 -7.43 -7.13 8.87
C GLY A 186 -6.53 -5.97 8.48
N ASP A 187 -6.80 -5.34 7.34
CA ASP A 187 -6.06 -4.16 6.83
C ASP A 187 -6.43 -2.91 7.65
N ILE A 188 -5.83 -2.77 8.83
CA ILE A 188 -5.97 -1.59 9.67
C ILE A 188 -5.28 -0.36 9.08
N GLY A 189 -4.25 -0.55 8.25
CA GLY A 189 -3.59 0.54 7.52
C GLY A 189 -4.56 1.32 6.64
N SER A 190 -5.64 0.68 6.16
CA SER A 190 -6.72 1.33 5.43
C SER A 190 -7.34 2.53 6.15
N TRP A 191 -7.31 2.56 7.49
CA TRP A 191 -7.81 3.71 8.27
C TRP A 191 -6.89 4.92 8.10
N VAL A 192 -5.58 4.71 8.12
CA VAL A 192 -4.58 5.76 7.86
C VAL A 192 -4.73 6.24 6.42
N ARG A 193 -4.78 5.32 5.45
CA ARG A 193 -4.95 5.67 4.02
C ARG A 193 -6.20 6.53 3.79
N HIS A 194 -7.32 6.22 4.44
CA HIS A 194 -8.55 7.00 4.35
C HIS A 194 -8.35 8.44 4.84
N GLU A 195 -7.75 8.64 6.02
CA GLU A 195 -7.47 9.99 6.53
C GLU A 195 -6.45 10.74 5.66
N SER A 196 -5.47 10.04 5.10
CA SER A 196 -4.46 10.62 4.20
C SER A 196 -5.10 11.18 2.93
N MET A 197 -6.16 10.58 2.41
CA MET A 197 -6.88 11.10 1.23
C MET A 197 -7.49 12.47 1.50
N GLU A 198 -8.17 12.63 2.65
CA GLU A 198 -8.71 13.93 3.06
C GLU A 198 -7.59 14.95 3.31
N ALA A 199 -6.52 14.53 3.98
CA ALA A 199 -5.37 15.39 4.23
C ALA A 199 -4.74 15.90 2.92
N ILE A 200 -4.57 15.03 1.92
CA ILE A 200 -4.06 15.40 0.59
C ILE A 200 -5.00 16.39 -0.11
N GLU A 201 -6.31 16.12 -0.12
CA GLU A 201 -7.30 17.06 -0.67
C GLU A 201 -7.16 18.45 -0.03
N VAL A 202 -7.10 18.50 1.31
CA VAL A 202 -6.98 19.74 2.07
C VAL A 202 -5.66 20.46 1.76
N SER A 203 -4.53 19.75 1.72
CA SER A 203 -3.22 20.32 1.39
C SER A 203 -3.17 20.88 -0.02
N LEU A 204 -3.74 20.17 -1.01
CA LEU A 204 -3.81 20.65 -2.39
C LEU A 204 -4.79 21.82 -2.54
N SER A 205 -5.90 21.82 -1.80
CA SER A 205 -6.81 22.96 -1.75
C SER A 205 -6.15 24.20 -1.15
N ALA A 206 -5.37 24.02 -0.07
CA ALA A 206 -4.58 25.07 0.51
C ALA A 206 -3.59 25.64 -0.51
N LEU A 207 -2.82 24.80 -1.21
CA LEU A 207 -1.93 25.23 -2.30
C LEU A 207 -2.69 26.04 -3.38
N GLY A 208 -3.83 25.53 -3.83
CA GLY A 208 -4.67 26.21 -4.83
C GLY A 208 -5.20 27.57 -4.37
N SER A 209 -5.28 27.82 -3.07
CA SER A 209 -5.73 29.09 -2.47
C SER A 209 -4.59 30.08 -2.21
N VAL A 210 -3.37 29.60 -1.90
CA VAL A 210 -2.24 30.46 -1.51
C VAL A 210 -1.18 30.67 -2.59
N ALA A 211 -1.13 29.80 -3.60
CA ALA A 211 -0.17 29.94 -4.70
C ALA A 211 -0.56 31.13 -5.58
N GLY A 212 0.29 32.17 -5.61
CA GLY A 212 0.18 33.28 -6.56
C GLY A 212 0.22 32.80 -8.01
N GLU A 213 -0.22 33.63 -8.96
CA GLU A 213 -0.23 33.26 -10.39
C GLU A 213 1.18 33.05 -10.97
N ASP A 214 2.21 33.69 -10.38
CA ASP A 214 3.58 33.76 -10.88
C ASP A 214 4.55 32.67 -10.36
N ASP A 215 4.27 32.01 -9.23
CA ASP A 215 5.11 30.90 -8.69
C ASP A 215 4.82 29.54 -9.38
N ARG A 216 4.00 29.57 -10.43
CA ARG A 216 3.44 28.39 -11.14
C ARG A 216 4.30 27.97 -12.32
N SER A 217 5.62 27.89 -12.12
CA SER A 217 6.51 27.41 -13.18
C SER A 217 6.33 25.90 -13.35
N PRO A 218 6.15 25.38 -14.59
CA PRO A 218 6.28 23.96 -14.84
C PRO A 218 7.66 23.51 -14.36
N SER A 219 7.74 22.43 -13.60
CA SER A 219 9.01 21.86 -13.18
C SER A 219 9.87 21.58 -14.41
N THR A 220 10.92 22.37 -14.60
CA THR A 220 11.89 22.24 -15.71
C THR A 220 12.88 21.09 -15.49
N SER A 221 12.92 20.53 -14.28
CA SER A 221 13.47 19.20 -14.04
C SER A 221 12.42 18.19 -14.49
N GLY A 222 12.74 17.21 -15.34
CA GLY A 222 11.83 16.13 -15.78
C GLY A 222 11.29 15.20 -14.66
N LYS A 223 11.21 15.70 -13.42
CA LYS A 223 10.54 15.14 -12.27
C LYS A 223 9.11 15.66 -12.25
N ARG A 224 8.17 14.72 -12.17
CA ARG A 224 6.73 14.97 -12.02
C ARG A 224 6.44 15.92 -10.86
N SER A 225 5.45 16.79 -11.03
CA SER A 225 4.99 17.70 -9.97
C SER A 225 4.45 16.92 -8.76
N ILE A 226 4.44 17.57 -7.59
CA ILE A 226 3.93 16.92 -6.37
C ILE A 226 2.42 16.67 -6.47
N GLU A 227 1.71 17.54 -7.19
CA GLU A 227 0.28 17.48 -7.44
C GLU A 227 -0.08 16.29 -8.32
N THR A 228 0.63 16.09 -9.44
CA THR A 228 0.46 14.91 -10.30
C THR A 228 0.82 13.65 -9.53
N THR A 229 1.84 13.69 -8.66
CA THR A 229 2.20 12.54 -7.80
C THR A 229 1.10 12.21 -6.79
N ALA A 230 0.51 13.23 -6.15
CA ALA A 230 -0.58 13.08 -5.20
C ALA A 230 -1.86 12.55 -5.84
N LEU A 231 -2.22 13.05 -7.02
CA LEU A 231 -3.32 12.49 -7.81
C LEU A 231 -3.05 11.04 -8.23
N GLY A 232 -1.82 10.71 -8.63
CA GLY A 232 -1.43 9.32 -8.89
C GLY A 232 -1.64 8.40 -7.68
N ALA A 233 -1.30 8.87 -6.47
CA ALA A 233 -1.53 8.11 -5.24
C ALA A 233 -3.02 7.88 -4.96
N LEU A 234 -3.88 8.87 -5.20
CA LEU A 234 -5.33 8.72 -5.06
C LEU A 234 -5.93 7.81 -6.14
N ILE A 235 -5.48 7.92 -7.40
CA ILE A 235 -5.88 7.04 -8.51
C ILE A 235 -5.53 5.58 -8.21
N LYS A 236 -4.34 5.33 -7.64
CA LYS A 236 -3.98 3.99 -7.19
C LYS A 236 -5.03 3.47 -6.20
N GLN A 237 -5.38 4.26 -5.18
CA GLN A 237 -6.36 3.86 -4.17
C GLN A 237 -7.78 3.69 -4.74
N SER A 238 -8.18 4.46 -5.77
CA SER A 238 -9.48 4.31 -6.45
C SER A 238 -9.60 3.07 -7.35
N LEU A 239 -8.51 2.32 -7.51
CA LEU A 239 -8.50 1.04 -8.23
C LEU A 239 -8.17 -0.15 -7.32
N GLU A 240 -7.99 0.07 -6.02
CA GLU A 240 -7.73 -0.99 -5.05
C GLU A 240 -9.00 -1.74 -4.59
N LYS A 241 -8.77 -2.82 -3.86
CA LYS A 241 -9.77 -3.85 -3.56
C LYS A 241 -10.86 -3.40 -2.58
N ILE A 242 -10.51 -2.56 -1.60
CA ILE A 242 -11.40 -2.22 -0.49
C ILE A 242 -12.39 -1.14 -0.95
N ASP A 243 -13.67 -1.51 -1.05
CA ASP A 243 -14.71 -0.67 -1.65
C ASP A 243 -14.84 0.73 -1.01
N ARG A 244 -14.84 0.80 0.32
CA ARG A 244 -14.89 2.08 1.06
C ARG A 244 -13.70 2.99 0.73
N ILE A 245 -12.51 2.42 0.63
CA ILE A 245 -11.26 3.15 0.33
C ILE A 245 -11.27 3.62 -1.12
N ARG A 246 -11.68 2.74 -2.03
CA ARG A 246 -11.84 3.04 -3.44
C ARG A 246 -12.82 4.20 -3.68
N HIS A 247 -13.98 4.16 -3.04
CA HIS A 247 -14.99 5.21 -3.17
C HIS A 247 -14.51 6.54 -2.57
N ALA A 248 -13.87 6.50 -1.38
CA ALA A 248 -13.29 7.69 -0.77
C ALA A 248 -12.24 8.34 -1.69
N ALA A 249 -11.30 7.55 -2.20
CA ALA A 249 -10.26 8.01 -3.12
C ALA A 249 -10.86 8.66 -4.37
N TYR A 250 -11.89 8.04 -4.96
CA TYR A 250 -12.62 8.62 -6.10
C TYR A 250 -13.21 9.99 -5.77
N LEU A 251 -13.91 10.13 -4.64
CA LEU A 251 -14.52 11.41 -4.24
C LEU A 251 -13.49 12.49 -3.94
N HIS A 252 -12.40 12.16 -3.26
CA HIS A 252 -11.32 13.11 -2.96
C HIS A 252 -10.62 13.57 -4.26
N THR A 253 -10.35 12.65 -5.20
CA THR A 253 -9.82 13.02 -6.54
C THR A 253 -10.76 13.97 -7.27
N ARG A 254 -12.08 13.69 -7.29
CA ARG A 254 -13.07 14.59 -7.92
C ARG A 254 -13.03 16.00 -7.34
N LYS A 255 -12.99 16.10 -6.02
CA LYS A 255 -12.94 17.41 -5.35
C LYS A 255 -11.68 18.17 -5.72
N ILE A 256 -10.53 17.51 -5.78
CA ILE A 256 -9.27 18.14 -6.24
C ILE A 256 -9.42 18.61 -7.69
N LEU A 257 -9.99 17.80 -8.58
CA LEU A 257 -10.24 18.16 -9.98
C LEU A 257 -11.25 19.31 -10.17
N SER A 258 -12.00 19.68 -9.14
CA SER A 258 -12.86 20.88 -9.16
C SER A 258 -12.10 22.19 -8.87
N ILE A 259 -10.86 22.10 -8.39
CA ILE A 259 -10.02 23.24 -7.99
C ILE A 259 -9.28 23.79 -9.21
N LYS A 260 -9.93 24.68 -9.95
CA LYS A 260 -9.41 25.22 -11.24
C LYS A 260 -7.99 25.81 -11.16
N SER A 261 -7.56 26.33 -10.01
CA SER A 261 -6.21 26.86 -9.84
C SER A 261 -5.11 25.80 -9.95
N MET A 262 -5.45 24.51 -9.76
CA MET A 262 -4.52 23.38 -9.84
C MET A 262 -4.25 22.90 -11.27
N ALA A 263 -5.06 23.33 -12.25
CA ALA A 263 -5.01 22.82 -13.63
C ALA A 263 -3.64 22.96 -14.31
N LYS A 264 -2.84 23.96 -13.94
CA LYS A 264 -1.50 24.20 -14.51
C LYS A 264 -0.42 23.27 -13.95
N ASN A 265 -0.61 22.73 -12.75
CA ASN A 265 0.39 21.93 -12.05
C ASN A 265 0.13 20.43 -12.15
N VAL A 266 -1.01 20.05 -12.70
CA VAL A 266 -1.46 18.66 -12.83
C VAL A 266 -1.41 18.27 -14.30
N GLU A 267 -0.69 17.18 -14.58
CA GLU A 267 -0.62 16.63 -15.93
C GLU A 267 -1.94 15.94 -16.31
N CYS A 268 -2.31 15.98 -17.59
CA CYS A 268 -3.57 15.42 -18.13
C CYS A 268 -4.83 15.88 -17.36
N TRP A 269 -4.85 17.15 -16.91
CA TRP A 269 -5.95 17.69 -16.11
C TRP A 269 -7.31 17.54 -16.79
N THR A 270 -7.39 17.91 -18.08
CA THR A 270 -8.63 17.85 -18.87
C THR A 270 -9.17 16.42 -19.00
N GLU A 271 -8.29 15.48 -19.34
CA GLU A 271 -8.62 14.07 -19.51
C GLU A 271 -9.03 13.45 -18.17
N LEU A 272 -8.37 13.82 -17.07
CA LEU A 272 -8.79 13.39 -15.74
C LEU A 272 -10.16 13.95 -15.35
N GLN A 273 -10.48 15.20 -15.68
CA GLN A 273 -11.80 15.75 -15.41
C GLN A 273 -12.90 14.96 -16.14
N GLU A 274 -12.68 14.65 -17.42
CA GLU A 274 -13.62 13.83 -18.22
C GLU A 274 -13.81 12.41 -17.62
N ILE A 275 -12.74 11.78 -17.12
CA ILE A 275 -12.77 10.44 -16.49
C ILE A 275 -13.38 10.46 -15.06
N TYR A 276 -13.52 11.62 -14.44
CA TYR A 276 -14.03 11.72 -13.07
C TYR A 276 -15.40 12.41 -12.99
N GLU A 277 -15.84 13.06 -14.08
CA GLU A 277 -17.16 13.64 -14.28
C GLU A 277 -17.81 13.04 -15.54
N PRO A 278 -18.18 11.74 -15.52
CA PRO A 278 -18.85 11.13 -16.65
C PRO A 278 -20.17 11.83 -16.96
N ASP A 279 -20.45 12.02 -18.25
CA ASP A 279 -21.76 12.50 -18.72
C ASP A 279 -22.91 11.64 -18.15
N ALA A 280 -24.12 12.21 -18.11
CA ALA A 280 -25.31 11.54 -17.58
C ALA A 280 -25.58 10.16 -18.23
N ASP A 281 -25.17 9.97 -19.48
CA ASP A 281 -25.27 8.70 -20.22
C ASP A 281 -24.24 7.65 -19.75
N HIS A 282 -23.07 8.07 -19.25
CA HIS A 282 -21.98 7.21 -18.76
C HIS A 282 -22.05 6.96 -17.25
N ALA A 283 -22.74 7.82 -16.50
CA ALA A 283 -23.03 7.67 -15.07
C ALA A 283 -23.87 6.41 -14.73
N GLY A 284 -24.46 5.77 -15.74
CA GLY A 284 -25.20 4.51 -15.61
C GLY A 284 -24.34 3.25 -15.47
N SER A 285 -23.03 3.32 -15.71
CA SER A 285 -22.12 2.20 -15.44
C SER A 285 -21.81 2.13 -13.95
N GLY A 286 -22.57 1.32 -13.20
CA GLY A 286 -22.40 1.17 -11.74
C GLY A 286 -21.03 0.62 -11.29
N ASN A 287 -20.12 0.33 -12.23
CA ASN A 287 -18.80 -0.24 -11.99
C ASN A 287 -17.71 0.82 -12.23
N LEU A 288 -17.15 1.35 -11.14
CA LEU A 288 -16.09 2.35 -11.16
C LEU A 288 -14.87 1.94 -12.01
N PHE A 289 -14.56 0.63 -12.09
CA PHE A 289 -13.43 0.16 -12.88
C PHE A 289 -13.60 0.46 -14.37
N GLU A 290 -14.79 0.30 -14.95
CA GLU A 290 -14.97 0.44 -16.40
C GLU A 290 -14.62 1.84 -16.90
N HIS A 291 -15.00 2.86 -16.14
CA HIS A 291 -14.73 4.24 -16.51
C HIS A 291 -13.29 4.67 -16.14
N LEU A 292 -12.80 4.30 -14.95
CA LEU A 292 -11.47 4.72 -14.52
C LEU A 292 -10.33 4.10 -15.33
N LEU A 293 -10.53 2.99 -16.04
CA LEU A 293 -9.46 2.37 -16.83
C LEU A 293 -9.09 3.13 -18.10
N GLU A 294 -9.81 4.18 -18.48
CA GLU A 294 -9.33 5.14 -19.47
C GLU A 294 -8.00 5.80 -19.04
N ILE A 295 -7.72 5.86 -17.73
CA ILE A 295 -6.45 6.32 -17.15
C ILE A 295 -5.26 5.49 -17.66
N LEU A 296 -5.45 4.24 -18.09
CA LEU A 296 -4.37 3.43 -18.66
C LEU A 296 -3.76 4.10 -19.92
N ARG A 297 -4.50 4.98 -20.60
CA ARG A 297 -3.96 5.74 -21.75
C ARG A 297 -3.08 6.92 -21.31
N LEU A 298 -3.27 7.43 -20.09
CA LEU A 298 -2.55 8.58 -19.55
C LEU A 298 -1.20 8.15 -18.97
N GLU A 299 -0.11 8.36 -19.69
CA GLU A 299 1.26 7.99 -19.25
C GLU A 299 1.58 8.44 -17.81
N PRO A 300 1.20 9.66 -17.37
CA PRO A 300 1.52 10.10 -16.03
C PRO A 300 0.89 9.24 -14.94
N TYR A 301 -0.26 8.62 -15.18
CA TYR A 301 -1.02 7.93 -14.15
C TYR A 301 -1.10 6.42 -14.36
N ARG A 302 -0.69 5.93 -15.54
CA ARG A 302 -0.77 4.53 -15.93
C ARG A 302 -0.16 3.57 -14.91
N ASN A 303 1.08 3.82 -14.50
CA ASN A 303 1.74 2.95 -13.51
C ASN A 303 1.00 2.93 -12.17
N CYS A 304 0.50 4.08 -11.70
CA CYS A 304 -0.29 4.17 -10.47
C CYS A 304 -1.61 3.40 -10.58
N ALA A 305 -2.30 3.54 -11.71
CA ALA A 305 -3.54 2.83 -11.99
C ALA A 305 -3.34 1.31 -12.04
N ILE A 306 -2.29 0.84 -12.72
CA ILE A 306 -1.94 -0.58 -12.80
C ILE A 306 -1.59 -1.14 -11.41
N GLN A 307 -0.85 -0.40 -10.59
CA GLN A 307 -0.55 -0.83 -9.21
C GLN A 307 -1.83 -1.04 -8.40
N GLY A 308 -2.78 -0.11 -8.45
CA GLY A 308 -4.06 -0.23 -7.75
C GLY A 308 -4.89 -1.40 -8.28
N LEU A 309 -5.03 -1.45 -9.61
CA LEU A 309 -5.81 -2.46 -10.31
C LEU A 309 -5.28 -3.88 -10.05
N ALA A 310 -3.96 -4.09 -10.04
CA ALA A 310 -3.37 -5.40 -9.80
C ALA A 310 -3.71 -5.97 -8.41
N LEU A 311 -3.86 -5.11 -7.39
CA LEU A 311 -4.28 -5.51 -6.05
C LEU A 311 -5.76 -5.94 -6.02
N SER A 312 -6.59 -5.38 -6.90
CA SER A 312 -7.99 -5.80 -7.09
C SER A 312 -8.12 -7.06 -7.95
N ALA A 313 -7.52 -7.04 -9.14
CA ALA A 313 -7.59 -8.12 -10.12
C ALA A 313 -6.98 -9.42 -9.58
N GLY A 314 -5.82 -9.33 -8.92
CA GLY A 314 -5.12 -10.48 -8.32
C GLY A 314 -5.76 -11.09 -7.06
N GLY A 315 -6.98 -10.69 -6.71
CA GLY A 315 -7.77 -11.29 -5.63
C GLY A 315 -8.14 -12.77 -5.87
N LEU A 316 -8.66 -13.46 -4.85
CA LEU A 316 -9.03 -14.88 -4.90
C LEU A 316 -10.40 -15.12 -5.57
N GLY A 317 -10.67 -14.47 -6.71
CA GLY A 317 -11.89 -14.70 -7.49
C GLY A 317 -13.18 -14.20 -6.85
N ASP A 318 -13.10 -13.28 -5.87
CA ASP A 318 -14.28 -12.54 -5.39
C ASP A 318 -14.88 -11.66 -6.49
N SER A 319 -16.11 -11.20 -6.30
CA SER A 319 -16.83 -10.41 -7.30
C SER A 319 -16.04 -9.19 -7.76
N VAL A 320 -15.36 -8.51 -6.83
CA VAL A 320 -14.50 -7.35 -7.12
C VAL A 320 -13.33 -7.72 -8.03
N SER A 321 -12.64 -8.83 -7.76
CA SER A 321 -11.57 -9.34 -8.60
C SER A 321 -12.06 -9.70 -10.00
N GLN A 322 -13.22 -10.36 -10.12
CA GLN A 322 -13.80 -10.70 -11.43
C GLN A 322 -14.16 -9.45 -12.23
N THR A 323 -14.77 -8.46 -11.58
CA THR A 323 -15.11 -7.17 -12.17
C THR A 323 -13.87 -6.40 -12.63
N ALA A 324 -12.82 -6.35 -11.79
CA ALA A 324 -11.56 -5.69 -12.12
C ALA A 324 -10.85 -6.37 -13.30
N VAL A 325 -10.78 -7.71 -13.32
CA VAL A 325 -10.20 -8.48 -14.43
C VAL A 325 -10.99 -8.26 -15.72
N GLY A 326 -12.33 -8.31 -15.66
CA GLY A 326 -13.19 -8.07 -16.82
C GLY A 326 -12.97 -6.69 -17.43
N ALA A 327 -12.94 -5.65 -16.59
CA ALA A 327 -12.66 -4.28 -17.02
C ALA A 327 -11.25 -4.14 -17.60
N MET A 328 -10.25 -4.76 -16.97
CA MET A 328 -8.85 -4.74 -17.43
C MET A 328 -8.69 -5.37 -18.81
N VAL A 329 -9.21 -6.59 -18.99
CA VAL A 329 -9.14 -7.32 -20.27
C VAL A 329 -9.87 -6.53 -21.36
N LYS A 330 -11.04 -5.97 -21.06
CA LYS A 330 -11.77 -5.10 -21.99
C LYS A 330 -10.92 -3.91 -22.42
N SER A 331 -10.35 -3.15 -21.48
CA SER A 331 -9.54 -1.96 -21.76
C SER A 331 -8.27 -2.29 -22.56
N VAL A 332 -7.62 -3.41 -22.24
CA VAL A 332 -6.45 -3.90 -22.97
C VAL A 332 -6.81 -4.30 -24.40
N ASN A 333 -7.90 -5.06 -24.60
CA ASN A 333 -8.35 -5.48 -25.92
C ASN A 333 -8.76 -4.29 -26.80
N GLU A 334 -9.42 -3.28 -26.23
CA GLU A 334 -9.75 -2.03 -26.94
C GLU A 334 -8.50 -1.23 -27.35
N GLY A 335 -7.42 -1.32 -26.57
CA GLY A 335 -6.12 -0.71 -26.89
C GLY A 335 -5.20 -1.56 -27.79
N GLY A 336 -5.59 -2.81 -28.08
CA GLY A 336 -4.81 -3.78 -28.85
C GLY A 336 -3.48 -4.18 -28.22
N ASP A 337 -2.63 -4.83 -29.02
CA ASP A 337 -1.34 -5.40 -28.58
C ASP A 337 -0.41 -4.37 -27.92
N SER A 338 -0.46 -3.12 -28.38
CA SER A 338 0.34 -2.02 -27.81
C SER A 338 -0.01 -1.77 -26.34
N MET A 339 -1.31 -1.73 -26.02
CA MET A 339 -1.78 -1.56 -24.64
C MET A 339 -1.50 -2.81 -23.81
N LEU A 340 -1.71 -4.00 -24.36
CA LEU A 340 -1.40 -5.28 -23.70
C LEU A 340 0.06 -5.35 -23.26
N LEU A 341 0.99 -5.10 -24.19
CA LEU A 341 2.42 -5.12 -23.91
C LEU A 341 2.83 -4.02 -22.93
N THR A 342 2.26 -2.82 -23.06
CA THR A 342 2.50 -1.73 -22.12
C THR A 342 2.10 -2.14 -20.70
N VAL A 343 0.89 -2.67 -20.52
CA VAL A 343 0.39 -3.10 -19.21
C VAL A 343 1.22 -4.24 -18.66
N ALA A 344 1.61 -5.21 -19.49
CA ALA A 344 2.43 -6.33 -19.06
C ALA A 344 3.85 -5.90 -18.62
N TRP A 345 4.49 -4.98 -19.34
CA TRP A 345 5.79 -4.40 -18.95
C TRP A 345 5.70 -3.59 -17.66
N GLU A 346 4.61 -2.84 -17.45
CA GLU A 346 4.38 -2.12 -16.18
C GLU A 346 4.20 -3.08 -15.00
N LEU A 347 3.45 -4.17 -15.18
CA LEU A 347 3.32 -5.24 -14.17
C LEU A 347 4.67 -5.90 -13.88
N GLN A 348 5.47 -6.18 -14.92
CA GLN A 348 6.83 -6.72 -14.75
C GLN A 348 7.71 -5.75 -13.94
N ALA A 349 7.68 -4.45 -14.24
CA ALA A 349 8.43 -3.45 -13.49
C ALA A 349 7.97 -3.36 -12.02
N ILE A 350 6.68 -3.54 -11.75
CA ILE A 350 6.16 -3.62 -10.38
C ILE A 350 6.71 -4.85 -9.66
N LEU A 351 6.78 -6.03 -10.30
CA LEU A 351 7.39 -7.23 -9.72
C LEU A 351 8.86 -6.97 -9.33
N ALA A 352 9.65 -6.47 -10.27
CA ALA A 352 11.08 -6.23 -10.07
C ALA A 352 11.37 -5.26 -8.91
N ARG A 353 10.56 -4.19 -8.78
CA ARG A 353 10.71 -3.17 -7.72
C ARG A 353 10.25 -3.65 -6.34
N ASN A 354 9.39 -4.68 -6.28
CA ASN A 354 8.78 -5.16 -5.05
C ASN A 354 9.23 -6.59 -4.69
N ALA A 355 10.40 -7.01 -5.19
CA ALA A 355 10.96 -8.32 -4.89
C ALA A 355 11.01 -8.58 -3.37
N GLY A 356 10.47 -9.73 -2.94
CA GLY A 356 10.37 -10.10 -1.53
C GLY A 356 9.13 -9.56 -0.78
N VAL A 357 8.34 -8.68 -1.39
CA VAL A 357 7.12 -8.12 -0.79
C VAL A 357 5.90 -8.94 -1.24
N SER A 358 5.65 -10.09 -0.62
CA SER A 358 4.59 -11.04 -1.02
C SER A 358 3.21 -10.40 -1.22
N ARG A 359 2.84 -9.42 -0.38
CA ARG A 359 1.55 -8.70 -0.46
C ARG A 359 1.32 -8.00 -1.81
N VAL A 360 2.40 -7.63 -2.51
CA VAL A 360 2.35 -6.98 -3.84
C VAL A 360 2.63 -8.01 -4.94
N VAL A 361 3.66 -8.83 -4.76
CA VAL A 361 4.12 -9.78 -5.78
C VAL A 361 3.03 -10.80 -6.13
N ILE A 362 2.31 -11.34 -5.14
CA ILE A 362 1.28 -12.36 -5.38
C ILE A 362 0.12 -11.81 -6.24
N PRO A 363 -0.54 -10.68 -5.89
CA PRO A 363 -1.60 -10.12 -6.74
C PRO A 363 -1.10 -9.74 -8.14
N VAL A 364 0.12 -9.21 -8.27
CA VAL A 364 0.65 -8.80 -9.58
C VAL A 364 0.90 -10.01 -10.47
N MET A 365 1.48 -11.10 -9.96
CA MET A 365 1.67 -12.33 -10.74
C MET A 365 0.33 -12.94 -11.17
N ARG A 366 -0.68 -12.95 -10.30
CA ARG A 366 -2.05 -13.39 -10.68
C ARG A 366 -2.67 -12.48 -11.74
N THR A 367 -2.42 -11.19 -11.66
CA THR A 367 -2.90 -10.24 -12.69
C THR A 367 -2.27 -10.56 -14.05
N ILE A 368 -0.97 -10.88 -14.08
CA ILE A 368 -0.28 -11.32 -15.30
C ILE A 368 -0.83 -12.66 -15.81
N ASP A 369 -1.14 -13.60 -14.92
CA ASP A 369 -1.78 -14.88 -15.26
C ASP A 369 -3.13 -14.69 -15.97
N PHE A 370 -3.91 -13.66 -15.58
CA PHE A 370 -5.11 -13.26 -16.32
C PHE A 370 -4.83 -12.67 -17.71
N LEU A 371 -3.72 -11.96 -17.90
CA LEU A 371 -3.34 -11.49 -19.23
C LEU A 371 -2.98 -12.65 -20.16
N PHE A 372 -2.32 -13.68 -19.64
CA PHE A 372 -2.07 -14.92 -20.41
C PHE A 372 -3.39 -15.63 -20.76
N SER A 373 -4.25 -15.86 -19.78
CA SER A 373 -5.44 -16.70 -19.97
C SER A 373 -6.61 -16.00 -20.66
N LYS A 374 -6.72 -14.67 -20.57
CA LYS A 374 -7.92 -13.92 -21.04
C LYS A 374 -7.63 -12.82 -22.05
N ALA A 375 -6.38 -12.38 -22.19
CA ALA A 375 -6.00 -11.29 -23.10
C ALA A 375 -4.98 -11.71 -24.18
N GLY A 376 -4.67 -13.01 -24.30
CA GLY A 376 -3.77 -13.50 -25.35
C GLY A 376 -2.33 -13.01 -25.21
N LEU A 377 -1.84 -12.75 -23.99
CA LEU A 377 -0.47 -12.23 -23.81
C LEU A 377 0.61 -13.13 -24.44
N ILE A 378 0.39 -14.45 -24.48
CA ILE A 378 1.34 -15.37 -25.09
C ILE A 378 1.52 -15.11 -26.60
N ASP A 379 0.44 -14.72 -27.29
CA ASP A 379 0.41 -14.51 -28.74
C ASP A 379 1.23 -13.30 -29.17
N SER A 380 1.53 -12.38 -28.24
CA SER A 380 2.39 -11.22 -28.48
C SER A 380 3.83 -11.60 -28.87
N GLY A 381 4.30 -12.78 -28.46
CA GLY A 381 5.63 -13.27 -28.79
C GLY A 381 6.80 -12.41 -28.26
N ASP A 382 6.58 -11.52 -27.29
CA ASP A 382 7.63 -10.67 -26.72
C ASP A 382 8.57 -11.49 -25.82
N VAL A 383 9.60 -12.07 -26.45
CA VAL A 383 10.62 -12.90 -25.80
C VAL A 383 11.28 -12.17 -24.62
N LYS A 384 11.53 -10.86 -24.72
CA LYS A 384 12.23 -10.10 -23.68
C LYS A 384 11.36 -9.94 -22.43
N LEU A 385 10.08 -9.64 -22.63
CA LEU A 385 9.11 -9.58 -21.55
C LEU A 385 9.00 -10.94 -20.86
N PHE A 386 8.89 -12.02 -21.64
CA PHE A 386 8.74 -13.37 -21.10
C PHE A 386 9.98 -13.84 -20.32
N GLU A 387 11.18 -13.54 -20.79
CA GLU A 387 12.42 -13.78 -20.05
C GLU A 387 12.47 -13.01 -18.73
N ALA A 388 12.05 -11.73 -18.74
CA ALA A 388 11.99 -10.90 -17.54
C ALA A 388 10.95 -11.44 -16.54
N LEU A 389 9.75 -11.80 -17.00
CA LEU A 389 8.72 -12.43 -16.17
C LEU A 389 9.20 -13.76 -15.58
N LEU A 390 9.89 -14.59 -16.38
CA LEU A 390 10.46 -15.84 -15.91
C LEU A 390 11.51 -15.62 -14.81
N ALA A 391 12.37 -14.61 -14.97
CA ALA A 391 13.38 -14.26 -14.00
C ALA A 391 12.76 -13.83 -12.66
N GLU A 392 11.75 -12.97 -12.68
CA GLU A 392 11.04 -12.50 -11.47
C GLU A 392 10.25 -13.63 -10.79
N ALA A 393 9.53 -14.44 -11.58
CA ALA A 393 8.78 -15.59 -11.07
C ALA A 393 9.70 -16.60 -10.40
N TRP A 394 10.77 -17.01 -11.09
CA TRP A 394 11.72 -17.97 -10.56
C TRP A 394 12.50 -17.40 -9.36
N GLY A 395 12.91 -16.14 -9.44
CA GLY A 395 13.60 -15.44 -8.35
C GLY A 395 12.80 -15.48 -7.05
N SER A 396 11.48 -15.26 -7.15
CA SER A 396 10.54 -15.30 -6.02
C SER A 396 10.40 -16.67 -5.36
N THR A 397 10.82 -17.76 -6.01
CA THR A 397 10.74 -19.12 -5.43
C THR A 397 11.93 -19.48 -4.53
N ARG A 398 13.06 -18.79 -4.67
CA ARG A 398 14.32 -19.17 -4.00
C ARG A 398 14.21 -18.97 -2.49
N GLY A 399 14.36 -20.05 -1.72
CA GLY A 399 14.27 -20.02 -0.25
C GLY A 399 12.87 -19.71 0.30
N CYS A 400 11.88 -19.46 -0.57
CA CYS A 400 10.55 -19.02 -0.20
C CYS A 400 9.80 -20.06 0.64
N ARG A 401 9.18 -19.60 1.73
CA ARG A 401 8.35 -20.42 2.63
C ARG A 401 6.85 -20.22 2.42
N ASP A 402 6.48 -19.19 1.68
CA ASP A 402 5.10 -18.87 1.36
C ASP A 402 4.62 -19.80 0.23
N ILE A 403 3.75 -20.75 0.60
CA ILE A 403 3.21 -21.74 -0.34
C ILE A 403 2.36 -21.05 -1.42
N VAL A 404 1.66 -19.96 -1.10
CA VAL A 404 0.80 -19.25 -2.04
C VAL A 404 1.65 -18.56 -3.10
N LEU A 405 2.72 -17.87 -2.69
CA LEU A 405 3.68 -17.27 -3.62
C LEU A 405 4.31 -18.33 -4.54
N LEU A 406 4.71 -19.48 -3.99
CA LEU A 406 5.26 -20.58 -4.77
C LEU A 406 4.27 -21.11 -5.82
N GLN A 407 3.00 -21.29 -5.47
CA GLN A 407 1.97 -21.75 -6.43
C GLN A 407 1.73 -20.74 -7.54
N VAL A 408 1.60 -19.46 -7.20
CA VAL A 408 1.36 -18.39 -8.19
C VAL A 408 2.56 -18.21 -9.12
N ALA A 409 3.78 -18.28 -8.59
CA ALA A 409 4.99 -18.24 -9.41
C ALA A 409 5.07 -19.44 -10.36
N LEU A 410 4.68 -20.64 -9.91
CA LEU A 410 4.62 -21.83 -10.77
C LEU A 410 3.56 -21.70 -11.88
N SER A 411 2.39 -21.16 -11.60
CA SER A 411 1.35 -20.89 -12.62
C SER A 411 1.90 -19.97 -13.71
N LEU A 412 2.57 -18.87 -13.31
CA LEU A 412 3.19 -17.96 -14.26
C LEU A 412 4.31 -18.64 -15.07
N ILE A 413 5.17 -19.45 -14.43
CA ILE A 413 6.20 -20.24 -15.13
C ILE A 413 5.56 -21.21 -16.13
N ALA A 414 4.44 -21.84 -15.77
CA ALA A 414 3.72 -22.77 -16.63
C ALA A 414 3.15 -22.06 -17.86
N ASN A 415 2.56 -20.88 -17.74
CA ASN A 415 2.12 -20.10 -18.91
C ASN A 415 3.27 -19.80 -19.88
N LEU A 416 4.47 -19.54 -19.35
CA LEU A 416 5.67 -19.28 -20.14
C LEU A 416 6.21 -20.53 -20.87
N THR A 417 5.67 -21.72 -20.61
CA THR A 417 5.99 -22.93 -21.39
C THR A 417 5.25 -23.00 -22.72
N TYR A 418 4.30 -22.10 -22.98
CA TYR A 418 3.63 -21.96 -24.28
C TYR A 418 4.35 -20.98 -25.21
N ALA A 419 5.42 -20.32 -24.74
CA ALA A 419 6.27 -19.45 -25.55
C ALA A 419 7.21 -20.28 -26.44
N LYS A 420 7.80 -19.66 -27.47
CA LYS A 420 8.86 -20.29 -28.26
C LYS A 420 10.21 -20.27 -27.52
N ASP A 421 11.16 -21.06 -28.01
CA ASP A 421 12.54 -21.01 -27.51
C ASP A 421 13.16 -19.61 -27.70
N PRO A 422 13.99 -19.13 -26.74
CA PRO A 422 14.58 -19.88 -25.60
C PRO A 422 13.71 -19.94 -24.34
N VAL A 423 12.55 -19.26 -24.33
CA VAL A 423 11.70 -19.15 -23.13
C VAL A 423 11.13 -20.51 -22.76
N PHE A 424 10.63 -21.28 -23.73
CA PHE A 424 10.14 -22.65 -23.55
C PHE A 424 11.12 -23.50 -22.74
N THR A 425 12.33 -23.71 -23.28
CA THR A 425 13.33 -24.57 -22.63
C THR A 425 13.63 -24.08 -21.22
N ALA A 426 13.75 -22.76 -21.02
CA ALA A 426 14.08 -22.19 -19.73
C ALA A 426 12.96 -22.29 -18.68
N SER A 427 11.69 -22.15 -19.08
CA SER A 427 10.52 -22.23 -18.20
C SER A 427 10.17 -23.68 -17.88
N PHE A 428 10.18 -24.55 -18.89
CA PHE A 428 9.89 -25.98 -18.76
C PHE A 428 10.91 -26.67 -17.85
N TYR A 429 12.20 -26.34 -18.00
CA TYR A 429 13.25 -26.78 -17.09
C TYR A 429 12.95 -26.47 -15.62
N LYS A 430 12.49 -25.25 -15.33
CA LYS A 430 12.20 -24.78 -13.96
C LYS A 430 10.96 -25.48 -13.40
N LEU A 431 10.01 -25.83 -14.25
CA LEU A 431 8.83 -26.60 -13.87
C LEU A 431 9.22 -28.02 -13.45
N ILE A 432 10.04 -28.72 -14.26
CA ILE A 432 10.62 -30.04 -13.89
C ILE A 432 11.47 -29.92 -12.61
N ALA A 433 12.29 -28.88 -12.49
CA ALA A 433 13.12 -28.67 -11.30
C ALA A 433 12.28 -28.54 -10.01
N SER A 434 11.04 -28.04 -10.12
CA SER A 434 10.13 -27.82 -9.00
C SER A 434 9.47 -29.09 -8.47
N LEU A 435 9.56 -30.21 -9.19
CA LEU A 435 9.06 -31.52 -8.77
C LEU A 435 9.77 -32.11 -7.53
N VAL A 436 10.89 -31.54 -7.10
CA VAL A 436 11.57 -31.92 -5.84
C VAL A 436 11.52 -30.82 -4.79
N ASN A 437 10.57 -29.88 -4.91
CA ASN A 437 10.36 -28.86 -3.88
C ASN A 437 10.10 -29.52 -2.51
N ARG A 438 10.54 -28.88 -1.42
CA ARG A 438 10.31 -29.38 -0.05
C ARG A 438 8.82 -29.54 0.30
N TYR A 439 7.95 -28.75 -0.32
CA TYR A 439 6.52 -28.75 -0.04
C TYR A 439 5.76 -29.71 -0.99
N PRO A 440 5.08 -30.75 -0.48
CA PRO A 440 4.27 -31.68 -1.27
C PRO A 440 3.28 -31.01 -2.22
N LYS A 441 2.57 -29.98 -1.75
CA LYS A 441 1.58 -29.23 -2.53
C LYS A 441 2.19 -28.58 -3.79
N ILE A 442 3.44 -28.14 -3.70
CA ILE A 442 4.16 -27.49 -4.81
C ILE A 442 4.61 -28.53 -5.83
N ARG A 443 5.06 -29.71 -5.38
CA ARG A 443 5.43 -30.81 -6.28
C ARG A 443 4.23 -31.29 -7.10
N ARG A 444 3.07 -31.47 -6.45
CA ARG A 444 1.82 -31.82 -7.14
C ARG A 444 1.39 -30.74 -8.14
N CYS A 445 1.41 -29.47 -7.74
CA CYS A 445 1.09 -28.35 -8.63
C CYS A 445 2.02 -28.29 -9.86
N ALA A 446 3.33 -28.53 -9.69
CA ALA A 446 4.26 -28.60 -10.80
C ALA A 446 3.96 -29.78 -11.75
N ALA A 447 3.61 -30.95 -11.20
CA ALA A 447 3.20 -32.11 -11.99
C ALA A 447 1.91 -31.86 -12.79
N GLU A 448 0.90 -31.24 -12.16
CA GLU A 448 -0.35 -30.84 -12.83
C GLU A 448 -0.08 -29.89 -14.00
N HIS A 449 0.75 -28.85 -13.80
CA HIS A 449 1.12 -27.93 -14.88
C HIS A 449 1.93 -28.62 -16.00
N LEU A 450 2.84 -29.54 -15.66
CA LEU A 450 3.58 -30.31 -16.66
C LEU A 450 2.63 -31.17 -17.49
N TYR A 451 1.71 -31.87 -16.84
CA TYR A 451 0.70 -32.67 -17.53
C TYR A 451 -0.09 -31.80 -18.52
N MET A 452 -0.61 -30.66 -18.06
CA MET A 452 -1.38 -29.74 -18.91
C MET A 452 -0.58 -29.23 -20.11
N ARG A 453 0.74 -29.01 -19.96
CA ARG A 453 1.59 -28.60 -21.08
C ARG A 453 1.92 -29.74 -22.03
N ILE A 454 2.15 -30.94 -21.51
CA ILE A 454 2.50 -32.12 -22.32
C ILE A 454 1.33 -32.52 -23.22
N ILE A 455 0.10 -32.53 -22.68
CA ILE A 455 -1.10 -32.86 -23.48
C ILE A 455 -1.44 -31.79 -24.53
N SER A 456 -0.80 -30.62 -24.47
CA SER A 456 -0.98 -29.54 -25.42
C SER A 456 0.20 -29.41 -26.40
N PHE A 457 1.09 -30.42 -26.48
CA PHE A 457 2.13 -30.46 -27.49
C PHE A 457 1.53 -30.58 -28.89
N GLU A 458 2.16 -29.91 -29.84
CA GLU A 458 1.84 -30.06 -31.27
C GLU A 458 2.68 -31.20 -31.88
N GLU A 459 2.34 -31.65 -33.09
CA GLU A 459 2.99 -32.80 -33.76
C GLU A 459 4.53 -32.67 -33.79
N GLU A 460 5.06 -31.46 -34.05
CA GLU A 460 6.51 -31.21 -34.06
C GLU A 460 7.19 -31.48 -32.71
N GLU A 461 6.48 -31.25 -31.59
CA GLU A 461 7.00 -31.47 -30.24
C GLU A 461 6.88 -32.95 -29.83
N GLU A 462 5.81 -33.63 -30.26
CA GLU A 462 5.61 -35.06 -30.06
C GLU A 462 6.68 -35.91 -30.78
N GLU A 463 7.12 -35.48 -31.97
CA GLU A 463 8.23 -36.14 -32.67
C GLU A 463 9.59 -35.90 -32.00
N LYS A 464 9.74 -34.77 -31.30
CA LYS A 464 11.01 -34.35 -30.70
C LYS A 464 11.26 -34.98 -29.33
N PHE A 465 10.21 -35.25 -28.56
CA PHE A 465 10.30 -35.64 -27.15
C PHE A 465 9.64 -37.00 -26.89
N ASP A 466 10.08 -37.68 -25.83
CA ASP A 466 9.44 -38.91 -25.36
C ASP A 466 8.18 -38.60 -24.53
N VAL A 467 7.11 -38.23 -25.23
CA VAL A 467 5.84 -37.76 -24.65
C VAL A 467 5.10 -38.87 -23.91
N ASP A 468 5.11 -40.10 -24.42
CA ASP A 468 4.45 -41.25 -23.79
C ASP A 468 5.06 -41.53 -22.42
N ARG A 469 6.39 -41.63 -22.35
CA ARG A 469 7.09 -41.87 -21.09
C ARG A 469 6.93 -40.71 -20.12
N ALA A 470 7.00 -39.47 -20.62
CA ALA A 470 6.80 -38.30 -19.78
C ALA A 470 5.39 -38.26 -19.16
N THR A 471 4.37 -38.62 -19.94
CA THR A 471 2.97 -38.66 -19.49
C THR A 471 2.76 -39.73 -18.41
N GLU A 472 3.32 -40.94 -18.60
CA GLU A 472 3.32 -42.00 -17.58
C GLU A 472 3.98 -41.51 -16.28
N LEU A 473 5.18 -40.92 -16.37
CA LEU A 473 5.91 -40.41 -15.21
C LEU A 473 5.15 -39.32 -14.44
N VAL A 474 4.54 -38.37 -15.14
CA VAL A 474 3.82 -37.27 -14.50
C VAL A 474 2.54 -37.76 -13.82
N THR A 475 1.88 -38.79 -14.36
CA THR A 475 0.58 -39.28 -13.85
C THR A 475 0.70 -40.37 -12.79
N GLU A 476 1.62 -41.33 -12.95
CA GLU A 476 1.72 -42.49 -12.06
C GLU A 476 2.57 -42.23 -10.80
N VAL A 477 3.54 -41.31 -10.87
CA VAL A 477 4.40 -41.00 -9.73
C VAL A 477 3.60 -40.17 -8.71
N SER A 478 3.58 -40.62 -7.46
CA SER A 478 2.98 -39.86 -6.36
C SER A 478 3.87 -38.67 -5.96
N TRP A 479 3.81 -37.57 -6.70
CA TRP A 479 4.69 -36.40 -6.51
C TRP A 479 4.54 -35.71 -5.16
N ASP A 480 3.40 -35.81 -4.48
CA ASP A 480 3.17 -35.22 -3.17
C ASP A 480 3.64 -36.12 -2.01
N THR A 481 3.35 -37.41 -2.06
CA THR A 481 3.46 -38.36 -0.95
C THR A 481 4.54 -39.42 -1.15
N GLY A 482 5.07 -39.54 -2.37
CA GLY A 482 6.06 -40.54 -2.75
C GLY A 482 7.41 -40.38 -2.05
N ALA A 483 8.17 -41.48 -2.01
CA ALA A 483 9.50 -41.49 -1.41
C ALA A 483 10.44 -40.54 -2.16
N ALA A 484 11.20 -39.73 -1.42
CA ALA A 484 12.07 -38.70 -1.99
C ALA A 484 13.12 -39.24 -2.98
N ALA A 485 13.59 -40.48 -2.80
CA ALA A 485 14.50 -41.13 -3.74
C ALA A 485 13.81 -41.43 -5.09
N ALA A 486 12.60 -41.99 -5.06
CA ALA A 486 11.81 -42.30 -6.25
C ALA A 486 11.45 -41.03 -7.02
N ILE A 487 11.00 -39.98 -6.34
CA ILE A 487 10.71 -38.66 -6.95
C ILE A 487 11.96 -38.09 -7.64
N LYS A 488 13.14 -38.20 -7.01
CA LYS A 488 14.38 -37.71 -7.61
C LYS A 488 14.78 -38.50 -8.85
N THR A 489 14.59 -39.82 -8.86
CA THR A 489 14.84 -40.68 -10.03
C THR A 489 13.87 -40.33 -11.16
N ALA A 490 12.56 -40.32 -10.89
CA ALA A 490 11.54 -39.97 -11.88
C ALA A 490 11.77 -38.58 -12.50
N ARG A 491 12.21 -37.60 -11.70
CA ARG A 491 12.57 -36.28 -12.23
C ARG A 491 13.78 -36.32 -13.19
N LEU A 492 14.77 -37.17 -12.93
CA LEU A 492 15.92 -37.32 -13.85
C LEU A 492 15.48 -37.96 -15.17
N ASP A 493 14.60 -38.96 -15.09
CA ASP A 493 14.01 -39.60 -16.28
C ASP A 493 13.20 -38.57 -17.09
N LEU A 494 12.43 -37.70 -16.43
CA LEU A 494 11.74 -36.60 -17.11
C LEU A 494 12.72 -35.67 -17.85
N PHE A 495 13.82 -35.26 -17.24
CA PHE A 495 14.83 -34.46 -17.94
C PHE A 495 15.37 -35.18 -19.20
N ALA A 496 15.54 -36.50 -19.14
CA ALA A 496 15.96 -37.31 -20.27
C ALA A 496 14.91 -37.35 -21.40
N CYS A 497 13.61 -37.51 -21.07
CA CYS A 497 12.51 -37.48 -22.05
C CYS A 497 12.50 -36.20 -22.91
N PHE A 498 12.97 -35.08 -22.34
CA PHE A 498 12.99 -33.77 -23.00
C PHE A 498 14.38 -33.35 -23.51
N GLY A 499 15.38 -34.24 -23.46
CA GLY A 499 16.74 -33.94 -23.92
C GLY A 499 17.43 -32.81 -23.14
N MET A 500 17.06 -32.60 -21.88
CA MET A 500 17.57 -31.51 -21.03
C MET A 500 18.60 -32.02 -20.01
N GLU A 501 19.69 -31.28 -19.80
CA GLU A 501 20.68 -31.65 -18.78
C GLU A 501 20.17 -31.35 -17.35
N PRO A 502 20.12 -32.34 -16.44
CA PRO A 502 19.62 -32.11 -15.09
C PRO A 502 20.50 -31.13 -14.29
N PRO A 503 19.96 -30.45 -13.25
CA PRO A 503 20.73 -29.50 -12.45
C PRO A 503 21.98 -30.17 -11.84
N LYS A 504 23.17 -29.59 -12.10
CA LYS A 504 24.43 -30.07 -11.52
C LYS A 504 24.32 -30.06 -10.00
N LYS A 505 24.61 -31.20 -9.36
CA LYS A 505 24.74 -31.25 -7.90
C LYS A 505 25.84 -30.30 -7.50
N ILE A 506 25.52 -29.29 -6.68
CA ILE A 506 26.56 -28.58 -5.93
C ILE A 506 27.11 -29.61 -4.95
N GLU A 507 28.25 -30.21 -5.29
CA GLU A 507 29.07 -30.93 -4.33
C GLU A 507 29.49 -29.90 -3.27
N THR A 508 28.74 -29.85 -2.18
CA THR A 508 29.24 -29.22 -0.97
C THR A 508 30.48 -30.00 -0.59
N SER A 509 31.63 -29.39 -0.84
CA SER A 509 32.93 -29.90 -0.41
C SER A 509 32.78 -30.32 1.04
N LYS A 510 33.08 -31.58 1.33
CA LYS A 510 33.08 -32.16 2.67
C LYS A 510 34.00 -31.33 3.58
N VAL A 511 33.47 -30.29 4.20
CA VAL A 511 34.01 -29.79 5.46
C VAL A 511 33.60 -30.85 6.47
N GLN A 512 34.60 -31.55 7.02
CA GLN A 512 34.42 -32.42 8.18
C GLN A 512 33.81 -31.57 9.30
N VAL A 513 32.50 -31.65 9.47
CA VAL A 513 31.82 -31.22 10.69
C VAL A 513 31.79 -32.44 11.58
N GLU A 514 32.59 -32.39 12.64
CA GLU A 514 32.51 -33.32 13.75
C GLU A 514 31.04 -33.49 14.16
N LYS A 515 30.60 -34.75 14.26
CA LYS A 515 29.31 -35.10 14.84
C LYS A 515 29.20 -34.50 16.24
N LYS A 516 28.37 -33.46 16.40
CA LYS A 516 27.65 -33.23 17.65
C LYS A 516 26.28 -33.89 17.52
N ASP A 517 26.25 -35.18 17.88
CA ASP A 517 25.03 -35.81 18.36
C ASP A 517 24.55 -35.02 19.58
N ASN A 518 23.58 -34.12 19.40
CA ASN A 518 22.75 -33.56 20.47
C ASN A 518 21.59 -32.74 19.87
N ALA A 519 20.61 -33.42 19.27
CA ALA A 519 19.34 -32.80 18.90
C ALA A 519 18.12 -33.72 19.00
N MET A 520 18.26 -34.94 19.54
CA MET A 520 17.12 -35.81 19.90
C MET A 520 16.84 -35.88 21.41
N THR A 521 17.68 -35.26 22.24
CA THR A 521 17.53 -35.26 23.70
C THR A 521 16.75 -34.04 24.23
N SER A 522 16.46 -33.04 23.39
CA SER A 522 15.88 -31.75 23.81
C SER A 522 14.34 -31.77 23.96
N TYR A 523 13.62 -32.66 23.28
CA TYR A 523 12.15 -32.71 23.41
C TYR A 523 11.71 -33.50 24.65
N ALA A 524 12.40 -34.58 24.98
CA ALA A 524 12.10 -35.39 26.17
C ALA A 524 12.48 -34.68 27.49
N SER A 525 13.52 -33.83 27.49
CA SER A 525 13.92 -33.05 28.67
C SER A 525 13.03 -31.82 28.93
N LEU A 526 12.34 -31.30 27.91
CA LEU A 526 11.37 -30.21 28.06
C LEU A 526 10.05 -30.67 28.67
N VAL A 527 9.64 -31.91 28.39
CA VAL A 527 8.42 -32.52 28.95
C VAL A 527 8.60 -32.94 30.42
N ALA A 528 9.83 -33.23 30.85
CA ALA A 528 10.11 -33.61 32.25
C ALA A 528 10.27 -32.43 33.22
N ASN A 529 10.49 -31.20 32.73
CA ASN A 529 10.67 -29.99 33.56
C ASN A 529 9.43 -29.08 33.63
N ALA A 530 8.38 -29.39 32.87
CA ALA A 530 7.07 -28.75 33.02
C ALA A 530 6.19 -29.64 33.91
N GLY A 531 6.38 -29.53 35.23
CA GLY A 531 5.38 -30.00 36.17
C GLY A 531 4.14 -29.13 36.11
N TYR A 532 3.24 -29.41 35.18
CA TYR A 532 1.80 -29.13 35.17
C TYR A 532 1.09 -30.04 34.17
#